data_AF-A0AAD7J6P2-F1
#
_entry.id   AF-A0AAD7J6P2-F1
#
_cell.length_a   1.000
_cell.length_b   1.000
_cell.length_c   1.000
_cell.angle_alpha   90.00
_cell.angle_beta   90.00
_cell.angle_gamma   90.00
#
_symmetry.space_group_name_H-M   'P 1'
#
loop_
_entity.id
_entity.type
_entity.pdbx_description
1 polymer ?
#
loop_
_entity_poly.entity_id
_entity_poly.type
_entity_poly.pdbx_seq_one_letter_code
_entity_poly.pdbx_strand_id
1 'polypeptide(L)'
;MREFPQDLVDLVLDRVADACSDNTNLAACGGVCRRWMPRSRMYFFSRVHIPLFRADPTTIQAFLDIVDTSLVDVLSFVQSLDLALIETEGPEPEYHDVTPADRLCQPLLATQIRRFGACPSLTRFELKLPGDIGLHTVSNIVSALPLLTHLRIGGGDYTIVQSETPPVKDMFPPHLRNLDLSVDARGASLFFGWLLSHSTPPTFTSLVLVGDAMGRSIAPIESYLRSYGSTIETSLFDYWADYYGRTETIKTIFLASTPRLLNLTLKYQCPKIIPTTLALIASVHLVDLHIEVRPPMYGRPDWPRIDEVLAARFPSLKRLCFEMYKTTLADIKPLMPQVGGILEVKEQPKIPSVFEADASTVLQPYSSSSKTLRELLKRGKSV
;
A
#
# COMPACT_ATOMS: atom_id res chain seq x y z
N MET A 1 19.81 36.99 9.93
CA MET A 1 19.78 36.37 8.59
C MET A 1 18.94 37.26 7.70
N ARG A 2 19.36 37.51 6.46
CA ARG A 2 18.53 38.19 5.46
C ARG A 2 17.23 37.41 5.28
N GLU A 3 16.12 38.11 5.05
CA GLU A 3 14.82 37.47 4.88
C GLU A 3 14.83 36.57 3.65
N PHE A 4 14.71 35.27 3.85
CA PHE A 4 14.45 34.35 2.74
C PHE A 4 13.00 34.54 2.29
N PRO A 5 12.74 34.63 0.98
CA PRO A 5 11.40 34.54 0.41
C PRO A 5 10.69 33.29 0.92
N GLN A 6 9.39 33.41 1.19
CA GLN A 6 8.61 32.32 1.78
C GLN A 6 8.58 31.10 0.86
N ASP A 7 8.46 31.31 -0.44
CA ASP A 7 8.42 30.24 -1.45
C ASP A 7 9.71 29.41 -1.45
N LEU A 8 10.86 30.02 -1.15
CA LEU A 8 12.13 29.29 -1.03
C LEU A 8 12.19 28.45 0.24
N VAL A 9 11.60 28.93 1.34
CA VAL A 9 11.49 28.15 2.58
C VAL A 9 10.60 26.94 2.35
N ASP A 10 9.45 27.14 1.73
CA ASP A 10 8.51 26.04 1.41
C ASP A 10 9.17 25.03 0.47
N LEU A 11 9.87 25.47 -0.58
CA LEU A 11 10.63 24.58 -1.48
C LEU A 11 11.72 23.79 -0.74
N VAL A 12 12.45 24.40 0.19
CA VAL A 12 13.45 23.69 0.99
C VAL A 12 12.78 22.64 1.88
N LEU A 13 11.68 23.00 2.55
CA LEU A 13 10.94 22.08 3.41
C LEU A 13 10.33 20.92 2.61
N ASP A 14 9.81 21.18 1.40
CA ASP A 14 9.35 20.15 0.45
C ASP A 14 10.49 19.17 0.14
N ARG A 15 11.68 19.68 -0.20
CA ARG A 15 12.84 18.84 -0.50
C ARG A 15 13.32 18.04 0.70
N VAL A 16 13.29 18.62 1.90
CA VAL A 16 13.65 17.92 3.14
C VAL A 16 12.62 16.83 3.45
N ALA A 17 11.33 17.13 3.32
CA ALA A 17 10.25 16.17 3.52
C ALA A 17 10.29 15.01 2.51
N ASP A 18 10.67 15.29 1.25
CA ASP A 18 10.79 14.26 0.20
C ASP A 18 12.06 13.42 0.36
N ALA A 19 13.19 14.04 0.74
CA ALA A 19 14.47 13.34 0.85
C ALA A 19 14.61 12.51 2.12
N CYS A 20 13.90 12.87 3.19
CA CYS A 20 14.04 12.24 4.49
C CYS A 20 12.71 11.59 4.89
N SER A 21 12.71 10.26 4.97
CA SER A 21 11.60 9.52 5.58
C SER A 21 11.46 9.78 7.08
N ASP A 22 12.53 10.28 7.73
CA ASP A 22 12.53 10.61 9.14
C ASP A 22 12.26 12.10 9.39
N ASN A 23 11.27 12.34 10.25
CA ASN A 23 10.81 13.65 10.68
C ASN A 23 11.87 14.45 11.48
N THR A 24 12.99 13.82 11.87
CA THR A 24 14.09 14.47 12.59
C THR A 24 14.62 15.73 11.89
N ASN A 25 14.77 15.69 10.56
CA ASN A 25 15.28 16.84 9.80
C ASN A 25 14.25 17.98 9.70
N LEU A 26 12.96 17.67 9.60
CA LEU A 26 11.89 18.67 9.65
C LEU A 26 11.78 19.32 11.03
N ALA A 27 11.99 18.55 12.11
CA ALA A 27 12.07 19.08 13.47
C ALA A 27 13.24 20.07 13.63
N ALA A 28 14.42 19.70 13.12
CA ALA A 28 15.60 20.58 13.12
C ALA A 28 15.35 21.87 12.33
N CYS A 29 14.64 21.81 11.20
CA CYS A 29 14.23 22.99 10.43
C CYS A 29 13.37 23.97 11.25
N GLY A 30 12.52 23.45 12.15
CA GLY A 30 11.75 24.27 13.09
C GLY A 30 12.60 25.03 14.10
N GLY A 31 13.82 24.54 14.38
CA GLY A 31 14.80 25.18 15.27
C GLY A 31 15.65 26.26 14.61
N VAL A 32 15.62 26.39 13.27
CA VAL A 32 16.47 27.35 12.53
C VAL A 32 16.10 28.79 12.86
N CYS A 33 14.81 29.14 12.78
CA CYS A 33 14.30 30.42 13.22
C CYS A 33 12.77 30.40 13.43
N ARG A 34 12.23 31.40 14.14
CA ARG A 34 10.78 31.51 14.43
C ARG A 34 9.89 31.53 13.19
N ARG A 35 10.38 32.00 12.05
CA ARG A 35 9.61 32.06 10.79
C ARG A 35 9.46 30.69 10.12
N TRP A 36 10.44 29.80 10.30
CA TRP A 36 10.41 28.45 9.75
C TRP A 36 9.49 27.54 10.57
N MET A 37 9.36 27.79 11.87
CA MET A 37 8.65 26.91 12.80
C MET A 37 7.19 26.61 12.42
N PRO A 38 6.32 27.58 12.06
CA PRO A 38 4.93 27.25 11.70
C PRO A 38 4.84 26.39 10.43
N ARG A 39 5.74 26.64 9.47
CA ARG A 39 5.77 25.92 8.20
C ARG A 39 6.35 24.53 8.35
N SER A 40 7.47 24.40 9.05
CA SER A 40 8.05 23.09 9.33
C SER A 40 7.08 22.21 10.11
N ARG A 41 6.27 22.78 11.02
CA ARG A 41 5.18 22.06 11.69
C ARG A 41 4.12 21.55 10.71
N MET A 42 3.69 22.36 9.76
CA MET A 42 2.74 21.92 8.73
C MET A 42 3.25 20.69 7.99
N TYR A 43 4.53 20.69 7.57
CA TYR A 43 5.15 19.53 6.92
C TYR A 43 5.34 18.34 7.87
N PHE A 44 5.81 18.60 9.09
CA PHE A 44 6.05 17.59 10.11
C PHE A 44 4.78 16.83 10.48
N PHE A 45 3.64 17.52 10.59
CA PHE A 45 2.34 16.91 10.92
C PHE A 45 1.53 16.51 9.68
N SER A 46 2.00 16.81 8.47
CA SER A 46 1.27 16.44 7.24
C SER A 46 1.10 14.94 7.07
N ARG A 47 2.06 14.15 7.56
CA ARG A 47 2.05 12.69 7.53
C ARG A 47 2.26 12.15 8.94
N VAL A 48 1.22 11.55 9.50
CA VAL A 48 1.26 10.91 10.82
C VAL A 48 1.27 9.40 10.61
N HIS A 49 2.33 8.75 11.09
CA HIS A 49 2.43 7.31 11.15
C HIS A 49 2.26 6.87 12.61
N ILE A 50 1.22 6.09 12.89
CA ILE A 50 0.94 5.56 14.21
C ILE A 50 1.26 4.07 14.18
N PRO A 51 2.40 3.66 14.75
CA PRO A 51 2.71 2.26 14.86
C PRO A 51 1.75 1.59 15.83
N LEU A 52 1.12 0.52 15.37
CA LEU A 52 0.28 -0.33 16.17
C LEU A 52 1.16 -1.45 16.71
N PHE A 53 1.41 -1.45 18.01
CA PHE A 53 2.13 -2.54 18.65
C PHE A 53 1.12 -3.55 19.16
N ARG A 54 1.28 -4.83 18.83
CA ARG A 54 0.36 -5.92 19.27
C ARG A 54 0.11 -5.88 20.78
N ALA A 55 1.08 -5.46 21.57
CA ALA A 55 1.01 -5.47 23.03
C ALA A 55 0.57 -4.15 23.68
N ASP A 56 0.41 -3.05 22.92
CA ASP A 56 0.21 -1.73 23.53
C ASP A 56 -0.84 -0.85 22.83
N PRO A 57 -2.13 -0.97 23.23
CA PRO A 57 -3.19 -0.09 22.74
C PRO A 57 -3.02 1.37 23.19
N THR A 58 -2.11 1.66 24.14
CA THR A 58 -1.94 3.03 24.66
C THR A 58 -1.40 4.00 23.63
N THR A 59 -0.73 3.53 22.56
CA THR A 59 -0.23 4.42 21.49
C THR A 59 -1.38 5.02 20.68
N ILE A 60 -2.35 4.19 20.26
CA ILE A 60 -3.58 4.70 19.62
C ILE A 60 -4.32 5.60 20.60
N GLN A 61 -4.49 5.16 21.85
CA GLN A 61 -5.22 5.96 22.83
C GLN A 61 -4.55 7.30 23.09
N ALA A 62 -3.22 7.37 23.19
CA ALA A 62 -2.50 8.62 23.37
C ALA A 62 -2.66 9.55 22.16
N PHE A 63 -2.64 9.01 20.93
CA PHE A 63 -2.94 9.81 19.74
C PHE A 63 -4.36 10.34 19.78
N LEU A 64 -5.32 9.50 20.16
CA LEU A 64 -6.70 9.92 20.30
C LEU A 64 -6.84 10.96 21.42
N ASP A 65 -6.20 10.80 22.56
CA ASP A 65 -6.23 11.79 23.63
C ASP A 65 -5.69 13.15 23.11
N ILE A 66 -4.65 13.14 22.26
CA ILE A 66 -4.17 14.34 21.55
C ILE A 66 -5.27 14.92 20.63
N VAL A 67 -5.98 14.08 19.87
CA VAL A 67 -7.11 14.49 19.01
C VAL A 67 -8.22 15.18 19.83
N ASP A 68 -8.47 14.74 21.06
CA ASP A 68 -9.48 15.36 21.95
C ASP A 68 -8.99 16.61 22.69
N THR A 69 -7.69 16.89 22.68
CA THR A 69 -7.13 18.07 23.35
C THR A 69 -7.24 19.34 22.50
N SER A 70 -6.82 20.48 23.06
CA SER A 70 -6.71 21.76 22.35
C SER A 70 -5.71 21.79 21.19
N LEU A 71 -5.07 20.66 20.88
CA LEU A 71 -4.20 20.49 19.70
C LEU A 71 -4.99 20.30 18.39
N VAL A 72 -6.28 20.68 18.35
CA VAL A 72 -7.13 20.73 17.14
C VAL A 72 -6.43 21.44 15.99
N ASP A 73 -5.64 22.48 16.28
CA ASP A 73 -4.85 23.20 15.27
C ASP A 73 -3.89 22.26 14.54
N VAL A 74 -3.32 21.26 15.23
CA VAL A 74 -2.41 20.27 14.63
C VAL A 74 -3.17 19.35 13.66
N LEU A 75 -4.39 18.96 14.01
CA LEU A 75 -5.22 18.06 13.18
C LEU A 75 -5.56 18.67 11.82
N SER A 76 -5.65 20.01 11.75
CA SER A 76 -5.85 20.73 10.51
C SER A 76 -4.71 20.56 9.50
N PHE A 77 -3.52 20.16 9.96
CA PHE A 77 -2.37 19.90 9.10
C PHE A 77 -2.25 18.44 8.67
N VAL A 78 -2.94 17.50 9.33
CA VAL A 78 -2.82 16.07 9.02
C VAL A 78 -3.49 15.76 7.69
N GLN A 79 -2.68 15.46 6.68
CA GLN A 79 -3.14 15.13 5.31
C GLN A 79 -3.08 13.63 5.03
N SER A 80 -2.14 12.93 5.67
CA SER A 80 -1.94 11.49 5.57
C SER A 80 -1.86 10.87 6.95
N LEU A 81 -2.67 9.83 7.19
CA LEU A 81 -2.64 9.03 8.41
C LEU A 81 -2.39 7.58 8.04
N ASP A 82 -1.29 7.02 8.53
CA ASP A 82 -0.92 5.61 8.36
C ASP A 82 -0.98 4.91 9.71
N LEU A 83 -1.91 3.96 9.83
CA LEU A 83 -2.07 3.11 11.00
C LEU A 83 -1.50 1.74 10.65
N ALA A 84 -0.26 1.47 11.04
CA ALA A 84 0.42 0.25 10.64
C ALA A 84 0.88 -0.56 11.84
N LEU A 85 0.56 -1.85 11.85
CA LEU A 85 1.18 -2.75 12.79
C LEU A 85 2.67 -2.89 12.50
N ILE A 86 3.51 -2.57 13.48
CA ILE A 86 4.93 -2.88 13.39
C ILE A 86 5.08 -4.37 13.71
N GLU A 87 5.44 -5.14 12.69
CA GLU A 87 6.03 -6.46 12.90
C GLU A 87 7.37 -6.23 13.61
N THR A 88 7.40 -6.48 14.92
CA THR A 88 8.67 -6.59 15.61
C THR A 88 9.41 -7.75 14.96
N GLU A 89 10.62 -7.50 14.42
CA GLU A 89 11.56 -8.48 13.86
C GLU A 89 12.02 -9.51 14.93
N GLY A 90 11.06 -10.18 15.56
CA GLY A 90 11.28 -11.37 16.34
C GLY A 90 11.28 -12.59 15.42
N PRO A 91 11.84 -13.73 15.88
CA PRO A 91 11.69 -14.98 15.16
C PRO A 91 10.21 -15.18 14.84
N GLU A 92 9.87 -15.42 13.57
CA GLU A 92 8.49 -15.63 13.13
C GLU A 92 7.82 -16.59 14.12
N PRO A 93 6.84 -16.12 14.91
CA PRO A 93 6.19 -17.00 15.86
C PRO A 93 5.48 -18.07 15.04
N GLU A 94 5.92 -19.33 15.19
CA GLU A 94 5.43 -20.51 14.47
C GLU A 94 3.89 -20.50 14.39
N TYR A 95 3.29 -19.97 13.31
CA TYR A 95 1.84 -19.97 12.99
C TYR A 95 0.89 -20.09 14.20
N HIS A 96 1.15 -19.33 15.27
CA HIS A 96 0.34 -19.44 16.48
C HIS A 96 -0.94 -18.64 16.26
N ASP A 97 -2.06 -19.29 16.57
CA ASP A 97 -3.42 -18.76 16.51
C ASP A 97 -3.48 -17.25 16.77
N VAL A 98 -4.20 -16.54 15.90
CA VAL A 98 -4.51 -15.09 16.00
C VAL A 98 -4.72 -14.75 17.47
N THR A 99 -3.78 -13.99 18.03
CA THR A 99 -3.71 -13.80 19.47
C THR A 99 -4.91 -12.98 19.94
N PRO A 100 -5.38 -13.13 21.19
CA PRO A 100 -6.47 -12.31 21.74
C PRO A 100 -6.25 -10.81 21.60
N ALA A 101 -4.98 -10.36 21.48
CA ALA A 101 -4.61 -8.97 21.28
C ALA A 101 -5.06 -8.42 19.90
N ASP A 102 -5.03 -9.23 18.85
CA ASP A 102 -5.49 -8.83 17.51
C ASP A 102 -6.99 -8.52 17.50
N ARG A 103 -7.77 -9.20 18.37
CA ARG A 103 -9.20 -8.93 18.56
C ARG A 103 -9.49 -7.63 19.31
N LEU A 104 -8.54 -7.10 20.09
CA LEU A 104 -8.76 -5.87 20.89
C LEU A 104 -8.58 -4.59 20.06
N CYS A 105 -7.76 -4.62 19.01
CA CYS A 105 -7.50 -3.43 18.20
C CYS A 105 -8.72 -3.02 17.34
N GLN A 106 -9.55 -3.97 16.92
CA GLN A 106 -10.66 -3.66 16.00
C GLN A 106 -11.83 -2.91 16.64
N PRO A 107 -12.34 -3.30 17.83
CA PRO A 107 -13.38 -2.53 18.50
C PRO A 107 -12.92 -1.10 18.83
N LEU A 108 -11.64 -0.95 19.20
CA LEU A 108 -11.04 0.36 19.42
C LEU A 108 -11.04 1.17 18.13
N LEU A 109 -10.58 0.62 17.01
CA LEU A 109 -10.64 1.35 15.74
C LEU A 109 -12.08 1.70 15.36
N ALA A 110 -13.00 0.73 15.37
CA ALA A 110 -14.40 0.93 15.03
C ALA A 110 -15.08 2.04 15.85
N THR A 111 -14.80 2.12 17.15
CA THR A 111 -15.35 3.16 18.03
C THR A 111 -14.68 4.52 17.83
N GLN A 112 -13.40 4.54 17.49
CA GLN A 112 -12.60 5.77 17.47
C GLN A 112 -12.49 6.41 16.08
N ILE A 113 -12.81 5.69 15.01
CA ILE A 113 -12.76 6.18 13.61
C ILE A 113 -13.54 7.48 13.41
N ARG A 114 -14.69 7.65 14.10
CA ARG A 114 -15.47 8.89 14.02
C ARG A 114 -14.68 10.12 14.45
N ARG A 115 -13.70 9.94 15.33
CA ARG A 115 -12.86 11.03 15.84
C ARG A 115 -11.79 11.43 14.82
N PHE A 116 -11.43 10.57 13.87
CA PHE A 116 -10.63 10.99 12.73
C PHE A 116 -11.36 11.94 11.79
N GLY A 117 -12.70 12.00 11.85
CA GLY A 117 -13.48 13.06 11.22
C GLY A 117 -13.13 14.47 11.72
N ALA A 118 -12.44 14.59 12.86
CA ALA A 118 -11.88 15.84 13.35
C ALA A 118 -10.61 16.29 12.61
N CYS A 119 -10.09 15.49 11.67
CA CYS A 119 -8.99 15.86 10.78
C CYS A 119 -9.56 16.38 9.44
N PRO A 120 -9.92 17.68 9.33
CA PRO A 120 -10.64 18.19 8.17
C PRO A 120 -9.82 18.13 6.87
N SER A 121 -8.50 18.03 6.97
CA SER A 121 -7.58 18.04 5.82
C SER A 121 -7.11 16.64 5.40
N LEU A 122 -7.65 15.58 6.02
CA LEU A 122 -7.18 14.22 5.77
C LEU A 122 -7.61 13.75 4.37
N THR A 123 -6.64 13.59 3.48
CA THR A 123 -6.83 13.19 2.08
C THR A 123 -6.28 11.79 1.79
N ARG A 124 -5.42 11.26 2.65
CA ARG A 124 -4.83 9.93 2.54
C ARG A 124 -4.98 9.16 3.84
N PHE A 125 -5.50 7.94 3.75
CA PHE A 125 -5.64 7.06 4.90
C PHE A 125 -5.13 5.66 4.55
N GLU A 126 -4.26 5.13 5.39
CA GLU A 126 -3.65 3.83 5.24
C GLU A 126 -3.86 3.02 6.52
N LEU A 127 -4.34 1.79 6.37
CA LEU A 127 -4.65 0.89 7.46
C LEU A 127 -4.03 -0.48 7.21
N LYS A 128 -3.04 -0.81 8.04
CA LYS A 128 -2.38 -2.11 8.08
C LYS A 128 -2.55 -2.77 9.45
N LEU A 129 -3.51 -3.69 9.54
CA LEU A 129 -3.87 -4.38 10.78
C LEU A 129 -3.71 -5.89 10.66
N PRO A 130 -3.15 -6.58 11.68
CA PRO A 130 -3.22 -8.03 11.75
C PRO A 130 -4.66 -8.53 11.79
N GLY A 131 -4.99 -9.47 10.91
CA GLY A 131 -6.22 -10.25 10.93
C GLY A 131 -7.41 -9.65 10.18
N ASP A 132 -8.60 -10.14 10.54
CA ASP A 132 -9.85 -9.99 9.78
C ASP A 132 -10.54 -8.67 10.06
N ILE A 133 -10.52 -7.68 9.16
CA ILE A 133 -11.24 -6.42 9.37
C ILE A 133 -12.71 -6.53 8.95
N GLY A 134 -13.62 -6.15 9.85
CA GLY A 134 -15.04 -6.05 9.51
C GLY A 134 -15.31 -5.00 8.43
N LEU A 135 -16.09 -5.35 7.41
CA LEU A 135 -16.50 -4.42 6.34
C LEU A 135 -17.21 -3.16 6.87
N HIS A 136 -17.95 -3.27 7.98
CA HIS A 136 -18.58 -2.12 8.63
C HIS A 136 -17.54 -1.08 9.11
N THR A 137 -16.39 -1.53 9.64
CA THR A 137 -15.29 -0.66 10.08
C THR A 137 -14.74 0.12 8.90
N VAL A 138 -14.51 -0.57 7.77
CA VAL A 138 -14.08 0.06 6.52
C VAL A 138 -15.10 1.10 6.04
N SER A 139 -16.39 0.78 6.06
CA SER A 139 -17.45 1.72 5.69
C SER A 139 -17.49 2.96 6.59
N ASN A 140 -17.24 2.79 7.89
CA ASN A 140 -17.19 3.89 8.85
C ASN A 140 -15.99 4.82 8.59
N ILE A 141 -14.83 4.26 8.23
CA ILE A 141 -13.63 5.05 7.87
C ILE A 141 -13.95 5.92 6.67
N VAL A 142 -14.46 5.30 5.62
CA VAL A 142 -14.80 5.97 4.36
C VAL A 142 -15.83 7.07 4.60
N SER A 143 -16.86 6.81 5.41
CA SER A 143 -17.91 7.79 5.71
C SER A 143 -17.42 8.95 6.61
N ALA A 144 -16.46 8.71 7.48
CA ALA A 144 -15.95 9.72 8.42
C ALA A 144 -14.97 10.72 7.76
N LEU A 145 -14.47 10.43 6.55
CA LEU A 145 -13.38 11.17 5.93
C LEU A 145 -13.81 11.75 4.57
N PRO A 146 -14.55 12.88 4.53
CA PRO A 146 -15.19 13.39 3.32
C PRO A 146 -14.22 13.89 2.24
N LEU A 147 -12.99 14.27 2.62
CA LEU A 147 -11.95 14.71 1.68
C LEU A 147 -10.99 13.58 1.24
N LEU A 148 -11.28 12.33 1.61
CA LEU A 148 -10.40 11.21 1.31
C LEU A 148 -10.24 11.02 -0.20
N THR A 149 -8.99 11.06 -0.67
CA THR A 149 -8.61 10.86 -2.08
C THR A 149 -7.89 9.54 -2.32
N HIS A 150 -7.22 9.02 -1.29
CA HIS A 150 -6.46 7.77 -1.33
C HIS A 150 -6.78 6.93 -0.09
N LEU A 151 -7.27 5.72 -0.33
CA LEU A 151 -7.54 4.72 0.70
C LEU A 151 -6.66 3.51 0.46
N ARG A 152 -5.89 3.13 1.47
CA ARG A 152 -5.13 1.90 1.49
C ARG A 152 -5.57 1.02 2.65
N ILE A 153 -5.97 -0.21 2.35
CA ILE A 153 -6.39 -1.21 3.33
C ILE A 153 -5.62 -2.49 3.05
N GLY A 154 -4.88 -2.98 4.04
CA GLY A 154 -4.29 -4.30 3.98
C GLY A 154 -2.91 -4.38 4.63
N GLY A 155 -2.15 -5.40 4.27
CA GLY A 155 -0.96 -5.89 5.00
C GLY A 155 -1.13 -7.42 5.13
N GLY A 156 -0.11 -8.17 5.53
CA GLY A 156 -0.06 -9.65 5.66
C GLY A 156 -1.25 -10.55 5.20
N ASP A 157 -1.52 -11.61 5.95
CA ASP A 157 -2.56 -12.62 5.65
C ASP A 157 -3.96 -12.15 6.08
N TYR A 158 -4.47 -11.06 5.48
CA TYR A 158 -5.72 -10.43 5.94
C TYR A 158 -6.92 -10.68 5.02
N THR A 159 -8.10 -10.72 5.63
CA THR A 159 -9.38 -10.73 4.91
C THR A 159 -10.31 -9.65 5.44
N ILE A 160 -11.10 -9.07 4.54
CA ILE A 160 -12.27 -8.28 4.95
C ILE A 160 -13.39 -9.26 5.20
N VAL A 161 -13.95 -9.26 6.41
CA VAL A 161 -15.03 -10.16 6.78
C VAL A 161 -16.37 -9.46 6.78
N GLN A 162 -17.42 -10.21 6.47
CA GLN A 162 -18.78 -9.75 6.63
C GLN A 162 -19.04 -9.48 8.11
N SER A 163 -19.53 -8.28 8.42
CA SER A 163 -19.95 -7.94 9.78
C SER A 163 -21.44 -8.21 9.96
N GLU A 164 -21.85 -8.50 11.21
CA GLU A 164 -23.25 -8.52 11.62
C GLU A 164 -23.91 -7.14 11.44
N THR A 165 -23.14 -6.07 11.63
CA THR A 165 -23.62 -4.71 11.39
C THR A 165 -23.54 -4.41 9.90
N PRO A 166 -24.65 -4.00 9.25
CA PRO A 166 -24.63 -3.67 7.83
C PRO A 166 -23.70 -2.47 7.59
N PRO A 167 -22.91 -2.48 6.51
CA PRO A 167 -22.06 -1.35 6.18
C PRO A 167 -22.90 -0.14 5.76
N VAL A 168 -22.38 1.06 6.01
CA VAL A 168 -23.01 2.31 5.57
C VAL A 168 -23.04 2.34 4.03
N LYS A 169 -24.19 2.68 3.44
CA LYS A 169 -24.42 2.65 1.98
C LYS A 169 -24.55 4.02 1.31
N ASP A 170 -24.64 5.09 2.08
CA ASP A 170 -25.08 6.39 1.54
C ASP A 170 -23.98 7.45 1.51
N MET A 171 -22.75 7.12 1.93
CA MET A 171 -21.66 8.10 2.06
C MET A 171 -20.33 7.54 1.56
N PHE A 172 -20.02 7.86 0.30
CA PHE A 172 -18.67 7.76 -0.24
C PHE A 172 -18.07 9.16 -0.43
N PRO A 173 -16.80 9.38 -0.05
CA PRO A 173 -16.09 10.60 -0.35
C PRO A 173 -16.07 10.83 -1.87
N PRO A 174 -16.59 11.97 -2.37
CA PRO A 174 -16.70 12.22 -3.80
C PRO A 174 -15.33 12.36 -4.50
N HIS A 175 -14.26 12.51 -3.71
CA HIS A 175 -12.89 12.70 -4.18
C HIS A 175 -12.05 11.43 -4.12
N LEU A 176 -12.60 10.30 -3.65
CA LEU A 176 -11.86 9.05 -3.53
C LEU A 176 -11.56 8.48 -4.92
N ARG A 177 -10.30 8.56 -5.34
CA ARG A 177 -9.84 8.17 -6.68
C ARG A 177 -8.79 7.08 -6.70
N ASN A 178 -8.11 6.88 -5.57
CA ASN A 178 -7.03 5.91 -5.46
C ASN A 178 -7.39 4.88 -4.39
N LEU A 179 -7.40 3.61 -4.79
CA LEU A 179 -7.66 2.49 -3.90
C LEU A 179 -6.48 1.52 -3.95
N ASP A 180 -5.92 1.21 -2.79
CA ASP A 180 -4.96 0.12 -2.61
C ASP A 180 -5.54 -0.89 -1.63
N LEU A 181 -5.81 -2.08 -2.14
CA LEU A 181 -6.45 -3.15 -1.39
C LEU A 181 -5.53 -4.37 -1.39
N SER A 182 -4.95 -4.65 -0.22
CA SER A 182 -4.08 -5.80 0.02
C SER A 182 -4.77 -6.82 0.91
N VAL A 183 -5.69 -7.62 0.35
CA VAL A 183 -6.56 -8.57 1.08
C VAL A 183 -6.79 -9.86 0.26
N ASP A 184 -7.25 -10.92 0.91
CA ASP A 184 -7.63 -12.17 0.24
C ASP A 184 -8.85 -12.01 -0.72
N ALA A 185 -9.13 -13.06 -1.51
CA ALA A 185 -10.20 -13.03 -2.53
C ALA A 185 -11.57 -12.75 -1.97
N ARG A 186 -11.85 -13.30 -0.78
CA ARG A 186 -13.14 -13.17 -0.13
C ARG A 186 -13.31 -11.72 0.32
N GLY A 187 -12.28 -11.14 0.93
CA GLY A 187 -12.28 -9.76 1.37
C GLY A 187 -12.42 -8.77 0.21
N ALA A 188 -11.69 -9.00 -0.88
CA ALA A 188 -11.82 -8.19 -2.09
C ALA A 188 -13.24 -8.31 -2.67
N SER A 189 -13.76 -9.53 -2.82
CA SER A 189 -15.12 -9.77 -3.31
C SER A 189 -16.18 -9.07 -2.45
N LEU A 190 -16.06 -9.13 -1.12
CA LEU A 190 -16.98 -8.45 -0.20
C LEU A 190 -16.89 -6.93 -0.33
N PHE A 191 -15.67 -6.38 -0.40
CA PHE A 191 -15.45 -4.96 -0.56
C PHE A 191 -16.05 -4.44 -1.88
N PHE A 192 -15.78 -5.10 -3.01
CA PHE A 192 -16.34 -4.71 -4.31
C PHE A 192 -17.86 -4.95 -4.39
N GLY A 193 -18.38 -5.99 -3.74
CA GLY A 193 -19.82 -6.18 -3.61
C GLY A 193 -20.50 -5.03 -2.87
N TRP A 194 -19.85 -4.53 -1.81
CA TRP A 194 -20.29 -3.33 -1.11
C TRP A 194 -20.19 -2.06 -1.96
N LEU A 195 -19.09 -1.84 -2.69
CA LEU A 195 -18.97 -0.72 -3.63
C LEU A 195 -20.14 -0.70 -4.62
N LEU A 196 -20.42 -1.85 -5.25
CA LEU A 196 -21.51 -2.01 -6.22
C LEU A 196 -22.90 -1.86 -5.60
N SER A 197 -23.04 -1.95 -4.29
CA SER A 197 -24.32 -1.75 -3.60
C SER A 197 -24.73 -0.28 -3.43
N HIS A 198 -23.83 0.65 -3.74
CA HIS A 198 -24.11 2.08 -3.70
C HIS A 198 -24.93 2.50 -4.92
N SER A 199 -25.80 3.50 -4.76
CA SER A 199 -26.53 4.11 -5.86
C SER A 199 -25.58 4.74 -6.89
N THR A 200 -24.48 5.33 -6.41
CA THR A 200 -23.39 5.87 -7.21
C THR A 200 -22.05 5.30 -6.71
N PRO A 201 -21.63 4.11 -7.17
CA PRO A 201 -20.34 3.56 -6.81
C PRO A 201 -19.21 4.54 -7.14
N PRO A 202 -18.17 4.65 -6.29
CA PRO A 202 -17.02 5.49 -6.60
C PRO A 202 -16.32 4.99 -7.86
N THR A 203 -15.60 5.89 -8.55
CA THR A 203 -14.76 5.54 -9.71
C THR A 203 -13.30 5.80 -9.38
N PHE A 204 -12.42 4.84 -9.68
CA PHE A 204 -10.99 4.97 -9.37
C PHE A 204 -10.16 5.29 -10.61
N THR A 205 -9.17 6.16 -10.44
CA THR A 205 -8.10 6.42 -11.42
C THR A 205 -6.89 5.54 -11.16
N SER A 206 -6.64 5.19 -9.90
CA SER A 206 -5.61 4.23 -9.49
C SER A 206 -6.23 3.09 -8.70
N LEU A 207 -6.00 1.85 -9.16
CA LEU A 207 -6.47 0.65 -8.49
C LEU A 207 -5.32 -0.32 -8.28
N VAL A 208 -4.96 -0.54 -7.02
CA VAL A 208 -3.95 -1.52 -6.61
C VAL A 208 -4.64 -2.66 -5.90
N LEU A 209 -4.50 -3.88 -6.44
CA LEU A 209 -5.01 -5.10 -5.83
C LEU A 209 -3.83 -6.02 -5.53
N VAL A 210 -3.61 -6.30 -4.25
CA VAL A 210 -2.50 -7.11 -3.74
C VAL A 210 -3.05 -8.28 -2.92
N GLY A 211 -2.45 -9.46 -3.05
CA GLY A 211 -2.80 -10.64 -2.26
C GLY A 211 -3.43 -11.76 -3.09
N ASP A 212 -3.82 -12.84 -2.42
CA ASP A 212 -4.55 -13.96 -3.02
C ASP A 212 -6.02 -13.58 -3.29
N ALA A 213 -6.22 -12.44 -3.96
CA ALA A 213 -7.52 -11.84 -4.22
C ALA A 213 -8.37 -12.64 -5.24
N MET A 214 -7.88 -13.78 -5.74
CA MET A 214 -8.41 -14.41 -6.96
C MET A 214 -8.96 -15.84 -6.79
N GLY A 215 -9.20 -16.27 -5.55
CA GLY A 215 -9.99 -17.45 -5.21
C GLY A 215 -11.47 -17.43 -5.68
N ARG A 216 -12.25 -18.43 -5.25
CA ARG A 216 -13.53 -18.91 -5.83
C ARG A 216 -14.67 -17.91 -6.14
N SER A 217 -14.60 -16.64 -5.75
CA SER A 217 -15.64 -15.65 -6.06
C SER A 217 -15.02 -14.29 -6.39
N ILE A 218 -14.93 -14.01 -7.68
CA ILE A 218 -14.34 -12.79 -8.26
C ILE A 218 -15.39 -11.94 -8.98
N ALA A 219 -16.64 -12.44 -9.06
CA ALA A 219 -17.72 -11.82 -9.81
C ALA A 219 -18.01 -10.36 -9.42
N PRO A 220 -17.93 -9.93 -8.15
CA PRO A 220 -18.11 -8.52 -7.80
C PRO A 220 -16.98 -7.64 -8.34
N ILE A 221 -15.74 -8.12 -8.30
CA ILE A 221 -14.58 -7.42 -8.85
C ILE A 221 -14.76 -7.26 -10.36
N GLU A 222 -15.09 -8.35 -11.06
CA GLU A 222 -15.37 -8.32 -12.50
C GLU A 222 -16.50 -7.36 -12.86
N SER A 223 -17.59 -7.39 -12.11
CA SER A 223 -18.77 -6.54 -12.37
C SER A 223 -18.42 -5.06 -12.19
N TYR A 224 -17.63 -4.73 -11.17
CA TYR A 224 -17.13 -3.39 -10.96
C TYR A 224 -16.21 -2.96 -12.10
N LEU A 225 -15.25 -3.80 -12.50
CA LEU A 225 -14.32 -3.49 -13.57
C LEU A 225 -15.02 -3.30 -14.91
N ARG A 226 -16.01 -4.13 -15.26
CA ARG A 226 -16.81 -3.94 -16.49
C ARG A 226 -17.55 -2.60 -16.50
N SER A 227 -18.04 -2.18 -15.34
CA SER A 227 -18.87 -0.97 -15.22
C SER A 227 -18.03 0.31 -15.14
N TYR A 228 -16.90 0.27 -14.42
CA TYR A 228 -16.13 1.44 -14.02
C TYR A 228 -14.64 1.38 -14.40
N GLY A 229 -14.18 0.29 -15.00
CA GLY A 229 -12.77 0.10 -15.36
C GLY A 229 -12.25 1.13 -16.35
N SER A 230 -13.12 1.75 -17.15
CA SER A 230 -12.74 2.78 -18.11
C SER A 230 -12.16 4.05 -17.48
N THR A 231 -12.34 4.26 -16.16
CA THR A 231 -11.73 5.39 -15.44
C THR A 231 -10.33 5.09 -14.90
N ILE A 232 -9.91 3.82 -14.92
CA ILE A 232 -8.65 3.38 -14.32
C ILE A 232 -7.51 3.69 -15.30
N GLU A 233 -6.56 4.50 -14.86
CA GLU A 233 -5.37 4.92 -15.61
C GLU A 233 -4.11 4.22 -15.10
N THR A 234 -4.06 3.91 -13.80
CA THR A 234 -2.94 3.21 -13.18
C THR A 234 -3.45 1.98 -12.45
N SER A 235 -2.78 0.85 -12.64
CA SER A 235 -3.10 -0.34 -11.87
C SER A 235 -1.86 -1.13 -11.50
N LEU A 236 -1.85 -1.62 -10.26
CA LEU A 236 -0.87 -2.58 -9.79
C LEU A 236 -1.60 -3.86 -9.41
N PHE A 237 -1.10 -4.96 -9.93
CA PHE A 237 -1.55 -6.28 -9.55
C PHE A 237 -0.39 -7.08 -9.01
N ASP A 238 -0.46 -7.36 -7.72
CA ASP A 238 0.47 -8.26 -7.05
C ASP A 238 -0.17 -9.65 -6.96
N TYR A 239 0.10 -10.48 -7.97
CA TYR A 239 -0.52 -11.79 -8.08
C TYR A 239 0.31 -12.88 -7.45
N TRP A 240 -0.28 -13.52 -6.45
CA TRP A 240 0.05 -14.87 -6.05
C TRP A 240 -0.73 -15.77 -6.99
N ALA A 241 -0.05 -16.28 -8.02
CA ALA A 241 -0.72 -17.14 -8.98
C ALA A 241 -1.07 -18.45 -8.25
N ASP A 242 -2.37 -18.65 -7.99
CA ASP A 242 -2.90 -19.97 -7.70
C ASP A 242 -2.38 -20.94 -8.76
N TYR A 243 -1.87 -22.08 -8.29
CA TYR A 243 -1.31 -23.20 -9.05
C TYR A 243 -2.20 -23.70 -10.22
N TYR A 244 -3.44 -23.21 -10.33
CA TYR A 244 -4.54 -23.77 -11.10
C TYR A 244 -5.03 -22.93 -12.30
N GLY A 245 -4.30 -21.89 -12.74
CA GLY A 245 -4.59 -21.21 -14.01
C GLY A 245 -5.84 -20.31 -14.04
N ARG A 246 -6.51 -20.07 -12.91
CA ARG A 246 -7.73 -19.24 -12.83
C ARG A 246 -7.47 -17.73 -12.99
N THR A 247 -6.23 -17.30 -12.84
CA THR A 247 -5.80 -15.90 -12.97
C THR A 247 -6.05 -15.34 -14.38
N GLU A 248 -6.21 -16.18 -15.41
CA GLU A 248 -6.46 -15.73 -16.79
C GLU A 248 -7.82 -15.05 -16.99
N THR A 249 -8.85 -15.43 -16.23
CA THR A 249 -10.22 -14.91 -16.44
C THR A 249 -10.33 -13.44 -16.04
N ILE A 250 -9.79 -13.06 -14.88
CA ILE A 250 -9.88 -11.68 -14.38
C ILE A 250 -8.94 -10.77 -15.15
N LYS A 251 -7.76 -11.26 -15.54
CA LYS A 251 -6.86 -10.51 -16.43
C LYS A 251 -7.58 -10.17 -17.73
N THR A 252 -8.25 -11.14 -18.35
CA THR A 252 -9.00 -10.91 -19.58
C THR A 252 -10.11 -9.87 -19.37
N ILE A 253 -10.86 -9.97 -18.27
CA ILE A 253 -11.98 -9.07 -17.99
C ILE A 253 -11.51 -7.66 -17.64
N PHE A 254 -10.47 -7.52 -16.82
CA PHE A 254 -9.90 -6.23 -16.46
C PHE A 254 -9.42 -5.50 -17.72
N LEU A 255 -8.65 -6.18 -18.57
CA LEU A 255 -8.03 -5.55 -19.73
C LEU A 255 -9.04 -5.19 -20.81
N ALA A 256 -10.06 -6.02 -21.00
CA ALA A 256 -11.20 -5.66 -21.84
C ALA A 256 -11.96 -4.43 -21.31
N SER A 257 -11.91 -4.18 -20.00
CA SER A 257 -12.73 -3.14 -19.35
C SER A 257 -11.95 -1.87 -18.98
N THR A 258 -10.64 -1.81 -19.24
CA THR A 258 -9.75 -0.69 -18.86
C THR A 258 -9.05 -0.06 -20.06
N PRO A 259 -9.78 0.49 -21.05
CA PRO A 259 -9.18 1.04 -22.27
C PRO A 259 -8.27 2.25 -22.03
N ARG A 260 -8.37 2.91 -20.87
CA ARG A 260 -7.55 4.08 -20.50
C ARG A 260 -6.33 3.74 -19.64
N LEU A 261 -6.05 2.46 -19.41
CA LEU A 261 -4.92 2.05 -18.60
C LEU A 261 -3.61 2.51 -19.25
N LEU A 262 -2.89 3.39 -18.57
CA LEU A 262 -1.60 3.95 -18.99
C LEU A 262 -0.43 3.25 -18.31
N ASN A 263 -0.58 2.94 -17.02
CA ASN A 263 0.48 2.36 -16.19
C ASN A 263 0.02 1.04 -15.62
N LEU A 264 0.80 -0.01 -15.86
CA LEU A 264 0.48 -1.36 -15.38
C LEU A 264 1.70 -1.98 -14.69
N THR A 265 1.56 -2.32 -13.42
CA THR A 265 2.52 -3.13 -12.69
C THR A 265 1.96 -4.54 -12.51
N LEU A 266 2.71 -5.54 -12.94
CA LEU A 266 2.37 -6.95 -12.83
C LEU A 266 3.46 -7.67 -12.03
N LYS A 267 3.09 -8.24 -10.89
CA LYS A 267 4.00 -9.08 -10.11
C LYS A 267 3.65 -10.54 -10.31
N TYR A 268 4.66 -11.35 -10.60
CA TYR A 268 4.54 -12.76 -10.96
C TYR A 268 5.42 -13.64 -10.09
N GLN A 269 4.87 -14.77 -9.66
CA GLN A 269 5.63 -15.91 -9.14
C GLN A 269 5.88 -17.00 -10.20
N CYS A 270 5.04 -17.05 -11.25
CA CYS A 270 5.17 -18.00 -12.37
C CYS A 270 5.51 -17.22 -13.66
N PRO A 271 6.76 -17.27 -14.14
CA PRO A 271 7.15 -16.53 -15.32
C PRO A 271 6.48 -16.98 -16.63
N LYS A 272 6.00 -18.22 -16.69
CA LYS A 272 5.42 -18.82 -17.90
C LYS A 272 4.12 -18.16 -18.37
N ILE A 273 3.42 -17.45 -17.49
CA ILE A 273 2.15 -16.76 -17.83
C ILE A 273 2.36 -15.33 -18.34
N ILE A 274 3.60 -14.82 -18.32
CA ILE A 274 3.93 -13.48 -18.79
C ILE A 274 3.55 -13.31 -20.27
N PRO A 275 3.94 -14.18 -21.22
CA PRO A 275 3.57 -14.00 -22.62
C PRO A 275 2.05 -13.99 -22.86
N THR A 276 1.30 -14.88 -22.20
CA THR A 276 -0.16 -14.90 -22.31
C THR A 276 -0.76 -13.60 -21.78
N THR A 277 -0.28 -13.10 -20.63
CA THR A 277 -0.77 -11.85 -20.07
C THR A 277 -0.43 -10.68 -21.00
N LEU A 278 0.80 -10.62 -21.52
CA LEU A 278 1.21 -9.61 -22.51
C LEU A 278 0.32 -9.65 -23.76
N ALA A 279 -0.04 -10.84 -24.25
CA ALA A 279 -0.88 -10.99 -25.43
C ALA A 279 -2.32 -10.48 -25.18
N LEU A 280 -2.81 -10.56 -23.94
CA LEU A 280 -4.11 -10.01 -23.53
C LEU A 280 -4.08 -8.49 -23.38
N ILE A 281 -3.01 -7.93 -22.81
CA ILE A 281 -2.89 -6.47 -22.58
C ILE A 281 -2.52 -5.71 -23.87
N ALA A 282 -2.14 -6.42 -24.93
CA ALA A 282 -1.72 -5.88 -26.23
C ALA A 282 -2.65 -4.86 -26.89
N SER A 283 -3.95 -4.91 -26.60
CA SER A 283 -4.93 -3.97 -27.17
C SER A 283 -5.05 -2.67 -26.38
N VAL A 284 -4.37 -2.59 -25.23
CA VAL A 284 -4.45 -1.48 -24.29
C VAL A 284 -3.36 -0.45 -24.60
N HIS A 285 -3.71 0.84 -24.50
CA HIS A 285 -2.77 1.95 -24.73
C HIS A 285 -1.84 2.17 -23.52
N LEU A 286 -0.90 1.25 -23.31
CA LEU A 286 0.08 1.32 -22.22
C LEU A 286 1.23 2.27 -22.54
N VAL A 287 1.62 3.06 -21.54
CA VAL A 287 2.76 3.99 -21.56
C VAL A 287 3.90 3.47 -20.68
N ASP A 288 3.59 2.93 -19.50
CA ASP A 288 4.54 2.31 -18.57
C ASP A 288 4.08 0.90 -18.20
N LEU A 289 4.96 -0.08 -18.40
CA LEU A 289 4.75 -1.47 -18.02
C LEU A 289 5.88 -1.92 -17.10
N HIS A 290 5.54 -2.26 -15.86
CA HIS A 290 6.49 -2.83 -14.90
C HIS A 290 6.13 -4.29 -14.63
N ILE A 291 7.05 -5.19 -14.90
CA ILE A 291 6.93 -6.62 -14.63
C ILE A 291 7.93 -6.99 -13.54
N GLU A 292 7.42 -7.33 -12.36
CA GLU A 292 8.22 -7.89 -11.26
C GLU A 292 8.10 -9.41 -11.30
N VAL A 293 9.21 -10.11 -11.49
CA VAL A 293 9.29 -11.56 -11.42
C VAL A 293 10.00 -11.94 -10.12
N ARG A 294 9.20 -12.37 -9.15
CA ARG A 294 9.70 -12.85 -7.86
C ARG A 294 10.49 -14.15 -8.04
N PRO A 295 11.37 -14.51 -7.08
CA PRO A 295 12.14 -15.75 -7.12
C PRO A 295 11.22 -16.92 -7.54
N PRO A 296 11.47 -17.54 -8.69
CA PRO A 296 10.53 -18.49 -9.23
C PRO A 296 10.53 -19.73 -8.33
N MET A 297 9.36 -20.09 -7.82
CA MET A 297 9.15 -21.51 -7.49
C MET A 297 9.17 -22.36 -8.77
N TYR A 298 8.86 -21.78 -9.94
CA TYR A 298 8.55 -22.55 -11.16
C TYR A 298 9.13 -21.96 -12.46
N GLY A 299 10.37 -22.32 -12.78
CA GLY A 299 10.93 -22.22 -14.15
C GLY A 299 11.41 -20.83 -14.58
N ARG A 300 11.92 -20.76 -15.82
CA ARG A 300 12.41 -19.52 -16.45
C ARG A 300 11.31 -18.87 -17.31
N PRO A 301 11.28 -17.54 -17.45
CA PRO A 301 10.43 -16.86 -18.43
C PRO A 301 10.71 -17.35 -19.85
N ASP A 302 9.66 -17.43 -20.67
CA ASP A 302 9.77 -17.71 -22.11
C ASP A 302 10.09 -16.41 -22.87
N TRP A 303 11.36 -16.03 -22.81
CA TRP A 303 11.84 -14.76 -23.35
C TRP A 303 11.59 -14.55 -24.85
N PRO A 304 11.83 -15.53 -25.74
CA PRO A 304 11.52 -15.35 -27.16
C PRO A 304 10.06 -15.01 -27.42
N ARG A 305 9.14 -15.66 -26.68
CA ARG A 305 7.70 -15.39 -26.81
C ARG A 305 7.30 -14.04 -26.21
N ILE A 306 7.95 -13.61 -25.13
CA ILE A 306 7.77 -12.27 -24.56
C ILE A 306 8.18 -11.20 -25.59
N ASP A 307 9.34 -11.36 -26.22
CA ASP A 307 9.84 -10.42 -27.24
C ASP A 307 8.91 -10.34 -28.45
N GLU A 308 8.45 -11.49 -28.96
CA GLU A 308 7.49 -11.55 -30.08
C GLU A 308 6.22 -10.74 -29.78
N VAL A 309 5.67 -10.87 -28.56
CA VAL A 309 4.45 -10.17 -28.16
C VAL A 309 4.71 -8.67 -27.95
N LEU A 310 5.86 -8.30 -27.38
CA LEU A 310 6.21 -6.90 -27.14
C LEU A 310 6.43 -6.14 -28.45
N ALA A 311 7.18 -6.73 -29.38
CA ALA A 311 7.50 -6.17 -30.68
C ALA A 311 6.26 -5.85 -31.52
N ALA A 312 5.27 -6.75 -31.52
CA ALA A 312 4.14 -6.65 -32.43
C ALA A 312 3.01 -5.74 -31.93
N ARG A 313 2.95 -5.41 -30.63
CA ARG A 313 1.66 -5.01 -30.03
C ARG A 313 1.66 -3.77 -29.12
N PHE A 314 2.79 -3.11 -28.88
CA PHE A 314 2.84 -1.97 -27.95
C PHE A 314 3.50 -0.70 -28.53
N PRO A 315 2.87 -0.05 -29.53
CA PRO A 315 3.46 1.13 -30.17
C PRO A 315 3.57 2.36 -29.24
N SER A 316 2.76 2.43 -28.18
CA SER A 316 2.73 3.56 -27.25
C SER A 316 3.62 3.39 -26.01
N LEU A 317 4.24 2.21 -25.84
CA LEU A 317 4.99 1.88 -24.64
C LEU A 317 6.31 2.67 -24.60
N LYS A 318 6.43 3.56 -23.62
CA LYS A 318 7.60 4.41 -23.41
C LYS A 318 8.57 3.85 -22.39
N ARG A 319 8.07 3.07 -21.43
CA ARG A 319 8.87 2.48 -20.36
C ARG A 319 8.48 1.04 -20.14
N LEU A 320 9.49 0.17 -20.11
CA LEU A 320 9.36 -1.23 -19.77
C LEU A 320 10.37 -1.52 -18.66
N CYS A 321 9.88 -1.89 -17.48
CA CYS A 321 10.72 -2.23 -16.34
C CYS A 321 10.58 -3.72 -16.04
N PHE A 322 11.67 -4.48 -16.13
CA PHE A 322 11.74 -5.84 -15.61
C PHE A 322 12.51 -5.83 -14.30
N GLU A 323 11.88 -6.30 -13.23
CA GLU A 323 12.52 -6.49 -11.95
C GLU A 323 12.55 -7.98 -11.64
N MET A 324 13.74 -8.56 -11.46
CA MET A 324 13.89 -10.01 -11.42
C MET A 324 14.91 -10.48 -10.40
N TYR A 325 14.69 -11.70 -9.89
CA TYR A 325 15.64 -12.39 -9.03
C TYR A 325 16.59 -13.28 -9.84
N LYS A 326 17.92 -13.10 -9.68
CA LYS A 326 18.98 -13.97 -10.21
C LYS A 326 18.89 -14.34 -11.71
N THR A 327 18.31 -13.48 -12.54
CA THR A 327 18.40 -13.66 -14.00
C THR A 327 19.53 -12.77 -14.49
N THR A 328 20.49 -13.34 -15.20
CA THR A 328 21.59 -12.54 -15.73
C THR A 328 21.04 -11.56 -16.76
N LEU A 329 21.41 -10.28 -16.63
CA LEU A 329 21.09 -9.22 -17.61
C LEU A 329 21.37 -9.68 -19.06
N ALA A 330 22.31 -10.60 -19.23
CA ALA A 330 22.67 -11.28 -20.48
C ALA A 330 21.52 -12.05 -21.15
N ASP A 331 20.55 -12.60 -20.40
CA ASP A 331 19.41 -13.34 -20.96
C ASP A 331 18.33 -12.39 -21.53
N ILE A 332 18.27 -11.16 -21.01
CA ILE A 332 17.27 -10.14 -21.36
C ILE A 332 17.81 -9.19 -22.44
N LYS A 333 19.13 -8.97 -22.47
CA LYS A 333 19.81 -8.06 -23.38
C LYS A 333 19.54 -8.28 -24.89
N PRO A 334 19.30 -9.51 -25.39
CA PRO A 334 18.95 -9.73 -26.79
C PRO A 334 17.55 -9.24 -27.18
N LEU A 335 16.63 -9.10 -26.21
CA LEU A 335 15.22 -8.69 -26.41
C LEU A 335 15.06 -7.17 -26.53
N MET A 336 16.17 -6.41 -26.45
CA MET A 336 16.19 -4.96 -26.26
C MET A 336 15.89 -4.06 -27.48
N PRO A 337 16.05 -4.46 -28.76
CA PRO A 337 16.03 -3.48 -29.86
C PRO A 337 14.64 -3.08 -30.37
N GLN A 338 13.53 -3.60 -29.84
CA GLN A 338 12.20 -3.45 -30.49
C GLN A 338 11.20 -2.55 -29.76
N VAL A 339 11.42 -2.25 -28.48
CA VAL A 339 10.58 -1.29 -27.74
C VAL A 339 11.22 0.09 -27.91
N GLY A 340 10.58 1.01 -28.63
CA GLY A 340 11.10 2.37 -28.89
C GLY A 340 11.22 3.28 -27.64
N GLY A 341 11.31 2.70 -26.44
CA GLY A 341 11.29 3.34 -25.14
C GLY A 341 12.46 2.94 -24.23
N ILE A 342 12.36 3.32 -22.95
CA ILE A 342 13.37 3.03 -21.91
C ILE A 342 13.11 1.64 -21.34
N LEU A 343 14.12 0.78 -21.46
CA LEU A 343 14.14 -0.52 -20.80
C LEU A 343 14.99 -0.44 -19.52
N GLU A 344 14.34 -0.62 -18.38
CA GLU A 344 14.99 -0.74 -17.08
C GLU A 344 15.01 -2.21 -16.66
N VAL A 345 16.20 -2.76 -16.39
CA VAL A 345 16.35 -4.07 -15.78
C VAL A 345 16.91 -3.86 -14.38
N LYS A 346 16.12 -4.21 -13.36
CA LYS A 346 16.53 -4.13 -11.95
C LYS A 346 16.77 -5.53 -11.43
N GLU A 347 18.01 -5.80 -11.04
CA GLU A 347 18.34 -7.00 -10.29
C GLU A 347 17.90 -6.79 -8.83
N GLN A 348 17.01 -7.66 -8.34
CA GLN A 348 16.63 -7.59 -6.94
C GLN A 348 17.83 -7.99 -6.07
N PRO A 349 18.10 -7.26 -4.97
CA PRO A 349 19.17 -7.64 -4.05
C PRO A 349 18.95 -9.08 -3.58
N LYS A 350 20.05 -9.85 -3.51
CA LYS A 350 20.01 -11.22 -3.01
C LYS A 350 19.50 -11.15 -1.56
N ILE A 351 18.22 -11.51 -1.36
CA ILE A 351 17.68 -11.76 -0.02
C ILE A 351 18.61 -12.83 0.58
N PRO A 352 19.33 -12.56 1.68
CA PRO A 352 20.10 -13.58 2.38
C PRO A 352 19.13 -14.71 2.66
N SER A 353 19.38 -15.90 2.13
CA SER A 353 18.44 -16.98 2.36
C SER A 353 18.48 -17.25 3.87
N VAL A 354 17.34 -17.04 4.53
CA VAL A 354 17.17 -17.36 5.95
C VAL A 354 17.45 -18.85 6.20
N PHE A 355 17.43 -19.66 5.13
CA PHE A 355 17.75 -21.08 5.10
C PHE A 355 19.25 -21.43 4.95
N GLU A 356 20.15 -20.49 4.62
CA GLU A 356 21.61 -20.75 4.58
C GLU A 356 22.33 -20.27 5.86
N ALA A 357 21.62 -19.66 6.80
CA ALA A 357 22.17 -19.35 8.12
C ALA A 357 22.21 -20.62 8.96
N ASP A 358 23.42 -21.12 9.22
CA ASP A 358 23.69 -22.26 10.09
C ASP A 358 22.98 -22.07 11.45
N ALA A 359 22.04 -22.96 11.76
CA ALA A 359 21.18 -22.90 12.95
C ALA A 359 21.98 -22.91 14.28
N SER A 360 23.29 -23.10 14.22
CA SER A 360 24.23 -23.12 15.34
C SER A 360 24.73 -21.73 15.78
N THR A 361 24.48 -20.65 15.03
CA THR A 361 25.11 -19.34 15.30
C THR A 361 24.18 -18.29 15.94
N VAL A 362 22.87 -18.56 16.04
CA VAL A 362 21.86 -17.59 16.53
C VAL A 362 21.28 -18.02 17.88
N LEU A 363 22.15 -18.22 18.87
CA LEU A 363 21.74 -18.31 20.28
C LEU A 363 22.74 -17.55 21.16
N GLN A 364 22.67 -16.21 21.11
CA GLN A 364 23.09 -15.38 22.24
C GLN A 364 22.01 -14.33 22.55
N PRO A 365 21.54 -14.21 23.81
CA PRO A 365 20.39 -13.38 24.14
C PRO A 365 20.77 -11.88 24.25
N TYR A 366 20.08 -11.06 23.46
CA TYR A 366 19.99 -9.60 23.65
C TYR A 366 19.15 -9.28 24.91
N SER A 367 19.79 -9.21 26.08
CA SER A 367 19.13 -8.87 27.35
C SER A 367 19.46 -7.46 27.87
N SER A 368 20.12 -6.58 27.11
CA SER A 368 20.63 -5.29 27.60
C SER A 368 19.83 -4.06 27.14
N SER A 369 19.08 -4.12 26.03
CA SER A 369 18.43 -2.92 25.44
C SER A 369 17.13 -2.49 26.13
N SER A 370 16.45 -3.38 26.86
CA SER A 370 15.18 -3.10 27.56
C SER A 370 15.35 -2.24 28.83
N LYS A 371 16.53 -2.28 29.47
CA LYS A 371 16.82 -1.46 30.66
C LYS A 371 16.99 0.02 30.32
N THR A 372 17.60 0.34 29.18
CA THR A 372 17.92 1.72 28.79
C THR A 372 16.66 2.54 28.45
N LEU A 373 15.67 1.91 27.82
CA LEU A 373 14.41 2.58 27.46
C LEU A 373 13.52 2.84 28.70
N ARG A 374 13.53 1.93 29.68
CA ARG A 374 12.82 2.11 30.96
C ARG A 374 13.46 3.18 31.85
N GLU A 375 14.78 3.39 31.77
CA GLU A 375 15.45 4.48 32.48
C GLU A 375 15.22 5.85 31.84
N LEU A 376 15.16 5.94 30.51
CA LEU A 376 14.88 7.20 29.80
C LEU A 376 13.45 7.70 30.06
N LEU A 377 12.46 6.80 30.14
CA LEU A 377 11.08 7.15 30.47
C LEU A 377 10.89 7.59 31.93
N LYS A 378 11.77 7.18 32.86
CA LYS A 378 11.73 7.63 34.26
C LYS A 378 12.31 9.03 34.44
N ARG A 379 13.19 9.50 33.55
CA ARG A 379 13.85 10.82 33.67
C ARG A 379 13.05 11.97 33.04
N GLY A 380 11.98 11.70 32.29
CA GLY A 380 11.15 12.73 31.63
C GLY A 380 10.03 13.35 32.47
N LYS A 381 9.92 13.05 33.77
CA LYS A 381 8.82 13.53 34.65
C LYS A 381 9.20 14.67 35.61
N SER A 382 10.20 15.48 35.27
CA SER A 382 10.42 16.76 35.96
C SER A 382 11.03 17.80 35.04
N VAL A 383 10.18 18.62 34.42
CA VAL A 383 10.42 20.03 34.12
C VAL A 383 9.13 20.78 34.42
#